data_AF-A0A8S3JKQ1-F1
#
_entry.id   AF-A0A8S3JKQ1-F1
#
_cell.length_a   1.000
_cell.length_b   1.000
_cell.length_c   1.000
_cell.angle_alpha   90.00
_cell.angle_beta   90.00
_cell.angle_gamma   90.00
#
_symmetry.space_group_name_H-M   'P 1'
#
loop_
_entity.id
_entity.type
_entity.pdbx_description
1 polymer ?
#
loop_
_entity_poly.entity_id
_entity_poly.type
_entity_poly.pdbx_seq_one_letter_code
_entity_poly.pdbx_strand_id
1 'polypeptide(L)'
;YIDRGTSINDRVYHAWFTVFLCRIWWAWLLTKAEYDFDEMLSWSSEDNSSQSIGKLIRRFFITNTSFQSIEINAHQLTYLILLVIEGSLPIESLQIFLFSSQTCENTLHSARATSGAFSSIVNFSVIQFLRRVQKLRY
;
A
#
# COMPACT_ATOMS: atom_id res chain seq x y z
N TYR A 1 -1.51 -2.45 -11.89
CA TYR A 1 -2.19 -3.69 -12.34
C TYR A 1 -1.12 -4.77 -12.40
N ILE A 2 -1.19 -5.79 -11.55
CA ILE A 2 -0.23 -6.88 -11.58
C ILE A 2 -0.86 -8.02 -12.38
N ASP A 3 -0.41 -8.19 -13.61
CA ASP A 3 -0.95 -9.23 -14.49
C ASP A 3 -0.58 -10.63 -13.96
N ARG A 4 -1.48 -11.60 -14.10
CA ARG A 4 -1.30 -12.98 -13.61
C ARG A 4 -0.11 -13.68 -14.26
N GLY A 5 0.26 -13.27 -15.47
CA GLY A 5 1.39 -13.82 -16.22
C GLY A 5 2.77 -13.26 -15.87
N THR A 6 2.89 -12.20 -15.07
CA THR A 6 4.22 -11.63 -14.75
C THR A 6 5.05 -12.57 -13.88
N SER A 7 6.32 -12.75 -14.23
CA SER A 7 7.23 -13.61 -13.47
C SER A 7 7.52 -13.03 -12.08
N ILE A 8 7.91 -13.87 -11.12
CA ILE A 8 8.27 -13.42 -9.77
C ILE A 8 9.44 -12.43 -9.81
N ASN A 9 10.44 -12.69 -10.66
CA ASN A 9 11.59 -11.82 -10.83
C ASN A 9 11.18 -10.43 -11.34
N ASP A 10 10.32 -10.36 -12.35
CA ASP A 10 9.83 -9.08 -12.89
C ASP A 10 9.03 -8.30 -11.83
N ARG A 11 8.23 -9.00 -11.01
CA ARG A 11 7.46 -8.38 -9.93
C ARG A 11 8.37 -7.75 -8.88
N VAL A 12 9.41 -8.47 -8.46
CA VAL A 12 10.42 -7.96 -7.51
C VAL A 12 11.15 -6.77 -8.12
N TYR A 13 11.60 -6.89 -9.38
CA TYR A 13 12.26 -5.82 -10.09
C TYR A 13 11.41 -4.55 -10.16
N HIS A 14 10.15 -4.65 -10.62
CA HIS A 14 9.26 -3.50 -10.74
C HIS A 14 8.89 -2.89 -9.38
N ALA A 15 8.71 -3.71 -8.34
CA ALA A 15 8.45 -3.22 -6.99
C ALA A 15 9.62 -2.37 -6.47
N TRP A 16 10.84 -2.88 -6.56
CA TRP A 16 12.04 -2.16 -6.10
C TRP A 16 12.40 -0.97 -6.99
N PHE A 17 12.18 -1.08 -8.31
CA PHE A 17 12.34 0.03 -9.23
C PHE A 17 11.41 1.20 -8.85
N THR A 18 10.15 0.90 -8.51
CA THR A 18 9.19 1.91 -8.05
C THR A 18 9.64 2.55 -6.74
N VAL A 19 10.09 1.75 -5.76
CA VAL A 19 10.64 2.27 -4.49
C VAL A 19 11.81 3.20 -4.74
N PHE A 20 12.74 2.81 -5.61
CA PHE A 20 13.91 3.62 -5.95
C PHE A 20 13.53 4.95 -6.59
N LEU A 21 12.62 4.94 -7.57
CA LEU A 21 12.10 6.18 -8.17
C LEU A 21 11.40 7.07 -7.14
N CYS A 22 10.59 6.48 -6.25
CA CYS A 22 9.93 7.21 -5.18
C CYS A 22 10.92 7.82 -4.19
N ARG A 23 12.02 7.14 -3.86
CA ARG A 23 13.10 7.66 -3.01
C ARG A 23 13.83 8.83 -3.66
N ILE A 24 14.17 8.73 -4.95
CA ILE A 24 14.76 9.85 -5.70
C ILE A 24 13.80 11.03 -5.72
N TRP A 25 12.54 10.78 -6.03
CA TRP A 25 11.52 11.82 -6.07
C TRP A 25 11.35 12.50 -4.71
N TRP A 26 11.33 11.73 -3.62
CA TRP A 26 11.24 12.27 -2.26
C TRP A 26 12.49 13.08 -1.88
N ALA A 27 13.69 12.59 -2.21
CA ALA A 27 14.94 13.32 -1.98
C ALA A 27 14.96 14.65 -2.74
N TRP A 28 14.55 14.63 -4.03
CA TRP A 28 14.43 15.83 -4.83
C TRP A 28 13.43 16.84 -4.23
N LEU A 29 12.28 16.35 -3.73
CA LEU A 29 11.31 17.20 -3.05
C LEU A 29 11.86 17.83 -1.79
N LEU A 30 12.62 17.09 -0.97
CA LEU A 30 13.25 17.63 0.23
C LEU A 30 14.24 18.73 -0.13
N THR A 31 15.10 18.51 -1.14
CA THR A 31 16.04 19.54 -1.62
C THR A 31 15.32 20.77 -2.17
N LYS A 32 14.20 20.59 -2.89
CA LYS A 32 13.41 21.71 -3.40
C LYS A 32 12.69 22.47 -2.30
N ALA A 33 12.14 21.77 -1.32
CA ALA A 33 11.52 22.39 -0.16
C ALA A 33 12.54 23.19 0.65
N GLU A 34 13.78 22.69 0.79
CA GLU A 34 14.88 23.38 1.45
C GLU A 34 15.31 24.64 0.67
N TYR A 35 15.45 24.55 -0.66
CA TYR A 35 15.77 25.71 -1.50
C TYR A 35 14.69 26.80 -1.48
N ASP A 36 13.41 26.43 -1.66
CA ASP A 36 12.29 27.38 -1.59
C ASP A 36 12.17 27.98 -0.18
N PHE A 37 12.58 27.25 0.86
CA PHE A 37 12.60 27.71 2.25
C PHE A 37 13.75 28.69 2.53
N ASP A 38 14.96 28.44 2.02
CA ASP A 38 16.08 29.38 2.10
C ASP A 38 15.78 30.67 1.31
N GLU A 39 15.15 30.55 0.13
CA GLU A 39 14.69 31.70 -0.65
C GLU A 39 13.58 32.47 0.11
N MET A 40 12.61 31.80 0.74
CA MET A 40 11.60 32.48 1.59
C MET A 40 12.19 33.11 2.87
N LEU A 41 13.11 32.43 3.57
CA LEU A 41 13.77 32.94 4.79
C LEU A 41 14.60 34.19 4.51
N SER A 42 15.21 34.28 3.33
CA SER A 42 15.92 35.49 2.93
C SER A 42 15.00 36.70 2.69
N TRP A 43 13.68 36.49 2.55
CA TRP A 43 12.68 37.53 2.30
C TRP A 43 11.72 37.79 3.46
N SER A 44 11.71 36.94 4.51
CA SER A 44 10.75 37.02 5.61
C SER A 44 11.40 36.99 6.98
N SER A 45 11.68 38.18 7.49
CA SER A 45 11.61 38.47 8.92
C SER A 45 10.14 38.42 9.35
N GLU A 46 9.86 37.72 10.45
CA GLU A 46 8.59 37.62 11.20
C GLU A 46 7.61 36.47 10.82
N ASP A 47 7.67 35.45 11.70
CA ASP A 47 6.57 34.65 12.27
C ASP A 47 5.51 34.06 11.33
N ASN A 48 5.74 32.80 10.91
CA ASN A 48 4.77 31.67 10.84
C ASN A 48 5.37 30.44 10.08
N SER A 49 6.64 30.13 10.32
CA SER A 49 7.47 29.23 9.51
C SER A 49 7.06 27.74 9.51
N SER A 50 6.52 27.22 10.62
CA SER A 50 6.20 25.78 10.74
C SER A 50 4.93 25.35 10.00
N GLN A 51 4.04 26.29 9.65
CA GLN A 51 2.75 25.99 9.03
C GLN A 51 2.80 25.93 7.49
N SER A 52 3.83 26.53 6.87
CA SER A 52 3.96 26.63 5.41
C SER A 52 4.47 25.33 4.76
N ILE A 53 5.48 24.68 5.36
CA ILE A 53 6.09 23.42 4.85
C ILE A 53 5.05 22.30 4.83
N GLY A 54 4.30 22.13 5.92
CA GLY A 54 3.24 21.14 6.00
C GLY A 54 2.12 21.36 4.95
N LYS A 55 1.91 22.60 4.52
CA LYS A 55 0.93 22.96 3.48
C LYS A 55 1.48 22.69 2.07
N LEU A 56 2.77 22.89 1.84
CA LEU A 56 3.44 22.57 0.58
C LEU A 56 3.51 21.05 0.35
N ILE A 57 3.89 20.29 1.39
CA ILE A 57 3.97 18.82 1.33
C ILE A 57 2.59 18.19 1.07
N ARG A 58 1.51 18.78 1.61
CA ARG A 58 0.13 18.36 1.35
C ARG A 58 -0.35 18.62 -0.09
N ARG A 59 0.36 19.41 -0.89
CA ARG A 59 0.02 19.64 -2.30
C ARG A 59 0.55 18.54 -3.22
N PHE A 60 1.46 17.70 -2.76
CA PHE A 60 2.00 16.64 -3.60
C PHE A 60 1.02 15.49 -3.78
N PHE A 61 0.99 14.95 -4.99
CA PHE A 61 0.10 13.85 -5.37
C PHE A 61 0.38 12.56 -4.57
N ILE A 62 1.66 12.27 -4.29
CA ILE A 62 2.05 11.13 -3.45
C ILE A 62 2.24 11.64 -2.02
N THR A 63 1.33 11.27 -1.15
CA THR A 63 1.44 11.58 0.28
C THR A 63 2.50 10.70 0.95
N ASN A 64 3.00 11.12 2.12
CA ASN A 64 3.97 10.32 2.89
C ASN A 64 3.44 8.91 3.22
N THR A 65 2.15 8.78 3.52
CA THR A 65 1.53 7.48 3.79
C THR A 65 1.49 6.60 2.55
N SER A 66 1.21 7.18 1.37
CA SER A 66 1.30 6.47 0.09
C SER A 66 2.72 6.01 -0.21
N PHE A 67 3.72 6.87 0.01
CA PHE A 67 5.13 6.55 -0.14
C PHE A 67 5.55 5.37 0.75
N GLN A 68 5.27 5.44 2.05
CA GLN A 68 5.57 4.37 2.99
C GLN A 68 4.85 3.06 2.63
N SER A 69 3.63 3.14 2.13
CA SER A 69 2.87 1.96 1.69
C SER A 69 3.54 1.27 0.50
N ILE A 70 4.09 2.02 -0.46
CA ILE A 70 4.84 1.46 -1.59
C ILE A 70 6.06 0.69 -1.09
N GLU A 71 6.80 1.28 -0.14
CA GLU A 71 8.00 0.68 0.44
C GLU A 71 7.68 -0.58 1.25
N ILE A 72 6.68 -0.52 2.14
CA ILE A 72 6.22 -1.68 2.91
C ILE A 72 5.79 -2.81 1.98
N ASN A 73 5.06 -2.52 0.89
CA ASN A 73 4.60 -3.54 -0.05
C ASN A 73 5.78 -4.24 -0.76
N ALA A 74 6.83 -3.51 -1.14
CA ALA A 74 8.03 -4.10 -1.76
C ALA A 74 8.81 -4.99 -0.78
N HIS A 75 8.95 -4.53 0.47
CA HIS A 75 9.56 -5.32 1.54
C HIS A 75 8.76 -6.58 1.83
N GLN A 76 7.43 -6.48 1.94
CA GLN A 76 6.55 -7.60 2.21
C GLN A 76 6.62 -8.65 1.10
N LEU A 77 6.64 -8.22 -0.17
CA LEU A 77 6.82 -9.12 -1.31
C LEU A 77 8.15 -9.89 -1.21
N THR A 78 9.24 -9.16 -0.92
CA THR A 78 10.57 -9.75 -0.78
C THR A 78 10.59 -10.77 0.37
N TYR A 79 9.98 -10.42 1.51
CA TYR A 79 9.93 -11.29 2.68
C TYR A 79 9.11 -12.56 2.44
N LEU A 80 7.97 -12.46 1.76
CA LEU A 80 7.18 -13.64 1.37
C LEU A 80 7.98 -14.59 0.47
N ILE A 81 8.77 -14.07 -0.46
CA ILE A 81 9.64 -14.88 -1.33
C ILE A 81 10.71 -15.60 -0.50
N LEU A 82 11.35 -14.91 0.44
CA LEU A 82 12.33 -15.52 1.33
C LEU A 82 11.72 -16.66 2.17
N LEU A 83 10.54 -16.44 2.75
CA LEU A 83 9.85 -17.48 3.52
C LEU A 83 9.49 -18.71 2.69
N VAL A 84 9.18 -18.53 1.41
CA VAL A 84 8.92 -19.65 0.49
C VAL A 84 10.20 -20.38 0.13
N ILE A 85 11.30 -19.66 -0.14
CA ILE A 85 12.63 -20.25 -0.40
C ILE A 85 13.12 -21.06 0.81
N GLU A 86 12.88 -20.56 2.02
CA GLU A 86 13.21 -21.24 3.28
C GLU A 86 12.30 -22.43 3.59
N GLY A 87 11.22 -22.63 2.83
CA GLY A 87 10.25 -23.71 3.05
C GLY A 87 9.27 -23.46 4.21
N SER A 88 9.24 -22.24 4.77
CA SER A 88 8.29 -21.85 5.83
C SER A 88 6.88 -21.58 5.30
N LEU A 89 6.76 -21.24 4.01
CA LEU A 89 5.48 -21.01 3.33
C LEU A 89 5.38 -21.84 2.04
N PRO A 90 4.17 -22.30 1.68
CA PRO A 90 3.96 -23.02 0.44
C PRO A 90 4.02 -22.07 -0.77
N ILE A 91 4.37 -22.57 -1.95
CA ILE A 91 4.58 -21.77 -3.18
C ILE A 91 3.34 -20.96 -3.59
N GLU A 92 2.15 -21.46 -3.27
CA GLU A 92 0.87 -20.80 -3.48
C GLU A 92 0.78 -19.47 -2.74
N SER A 93 1.57 -19.25 -1.68
CA SER A 93 1.67 -17.97 -0.98
C SER A 93 2.22 -16.84 -1.87
N LEU A 94 2.87 -17.17 -2.99
CA LEU A 94 3.32 -16.20 -3.99
C LEU A 94 2.24 -15.78 -4.99
N GLN A 95 0.98 -16.20 -4.79
CA GLN A 95 -0.19 -15.70 -5.53
C GLN A 95 -0.55 -14.27 -5.12
N ILE A 96 0.41 -13.34 -5.24
CA ILE A 96 0.33 -11.98 -4.72
C ILE A 96 -0.79 -11.13 -5.34
N PHE A 97 -1.34 -11.54 -6.48
CA PHE A 97 -2.52 -10.91 -7.08
C PHE A 97 -3.76 -11.04 -6.16
N LEU A 98 -3.77 -12.03 -5.26
CA LEU A 98 -4.80 -12.19 -4.23
C LEU A 98 -4.69 -11.15 -3.11
N PHE A 99 -3.54 -10.48 -2.95
CA PHE A 99 -3.34 -9.46 -1.92
C PHE A 99 -3.75 -8.05 -2.36
N SER A 100 -4.48 -7.94 -3.48
CA SER A 100 -5.05 -6.67 -3.92
C SER A 100 -6.29 -6.29 -3.09
N SER A 101 -6.52 -4.99 -2.93
CA SER A 101 -7.74 -4.46 -2.30
C SER A 101 -9.01 -4.99 -2.98
N GLN A 102 -8.99 -5.13 -4.31
CA GLN A 102 -10.12 -5.65 -5.08
C GLN A 102 -10.48 -7.08 -4.68
N THR A 103 -9.50 -7.97 -4.53
CA THR A 103 -9.75 -9.35 -4.10
C THR A 103 -10.31 -9.39 -2.67
N CYS A 104 -9.78 -8.55 -1.78
CA CYS A 104 -10.29 -8.41 -0.41
C CYS A 104 -11.74 -7.91 -0.40
N GLU A 105 -12.07 -6.89 -1.19
CA GLU A 105 -13.41 -6.32 -1.32
C GLU A 105 -14.39 -7.35 -1.89
N ASN A 106 -14.00 -8.08 -2.95
CA ASN A 106 -14.81 -9.15 -3.52
C ASN A 106 -15.11 -10.26 -2.49
N THR A 107 -14.15 -10.59 -1.64
CA THR A 107 -14.32 -11.57 -0.55
C THR A 107 -15.27 -11.04 0.52
N LEU A 108 -15.15 -9.76 0.88
CA LEU A 108 -16.06 -9.06 1.79
C LEU A 108 -17.49 -9.01 1.25
N HIS A 109 -17.67 -8.71 -0.02
CA HIS A 109 -18.97 -8.72 -0.69
C HIS A 109 -19.59 -10.12 -0.69
N SER A 110 -18.81 -11.16 -1.04
CA SER A 110 -19.27 -12.55 -0.99
C SER A 110 -19.67 -12.96 0.44
N ALA A 111 -18.90 -12.55 1.46
CA ALA A 111 -19.22 -12.81 2.86
C ALA A 111 -20.46 -12.03 3.34
N ARG A 112 -20.78 -10.88 2.75
CA ARG A 112 -22.03 -10.15 3.01
C ARG A 112 -23.23 -10.83 2.34
N ALA A 113 -23.05 -11.32 1.11
CA ALA A 113 -24.09 -12.00 0.34
C ALA A 113 -24.53 -13.34 0.93
N THR A 114 -23.75 -13.92 1.85
CA THR A 114 -24.12 -15.14 2.59
C THR A 114 -25.05 -14.89 3.79
N SER A 115 -25.44 -13.64 4.07
CA SER A 115 -26.57 -13.34 4.98
C SER A 115 -27.89 -13.83 4.37
N GLY A 116 -28.75 -14.49 5.16
CA GLY A 116 -30.00 -15.10 4.65
C GLY A 116 -30.97 -14.08 4.05
N ALA A 117 -31.88 -14.53 3.19
CA ALA A 117 -32.78 -13.73 2.33
C ALA A 117 -33.62 -12.64 3.05
N PHE A 118 -33.73 -12.68 4.38
CA PHE A 118 -34.47 -11.72 5.20
C PHE A 118 -33.60 -10.94 6.19
N SER A 119 -32.27 -11.10 6.13
CA SER A 119 -31.32 -10.43 7.02
C SER A 119 -30.60 -9.29 6.28
N SER A 120 -30.94 -8.06 6.63
CA SER A 120 -30.24 -6.84 6.18
C SER A 120 -28.94 -6.57 6.95
N ILE A 121 -28.51 -7.50 7.80
CA ILE A 121 -27.32 -7.33 8.64
C ILE A 121 -26.08 -7.49 7.76
N VAL A 122 -25.57 -6.34 7.31
CA VAL A 122 -24.34 -6.18 6.53
C VAL A 122 -23.08 -6.20 7.42
N ASN A 123 -23.28 -6.05 8.73
CA ASN A 123 -22.23 -5.98 9.73
C ASN A 123 -22.03 -7.33 10.40
N PHE A 124 -20.79 -7.82 10.39
CA PHE A 124 -20.41 -9.04 11.09
C PHE A 124 -19.14 -8.78 11.88
N SER A 125 -19.01 -9.45 13.03
CA SER A 125 -17.75 -9.49 13.75
C SER A 125 -16.69 -10.26 12.98
N VAL A 126 -15.41 -10.09 13.32
CA VAL A 126 -14.30 -10.81 12.66
C VAL A 126 -14.50 -12.33 12.71
N ILE A 127 -14.98 -12.88 13.83
CA ILE A 127 -15.24 -14.33 13.93
C ILE A 127 -16.38 -14.78 13.01
N GLN A 128 -17.41 -13.96 12.83
CA GLN A 128 -18.50 -14.24 11.91
C GLN A 128 -18.03 -14.16 10.46
N PHE A 129 -17.17 -13.19 10.12
CA PHE A 129 -16.52 -13.11 8.81
C PHE A 129 -15.74 -14.39 8.50
N LEU A 130 -14.85 -14.82 9.41
CA LEU A 130 -14.02 -16.01 9.22
C LEU A 130 -14.88 -17.27 8.97
N ARG A 131 -15.95 -17.46 9.76
CA ARG A 131 -16.89 -18.57 9.56
C ARG A 131 -17.59 -18.53 8.21
N ARG A 132 -17.91 -17.34 7.68
CA ARG A 132 -18.54 -17.17 6.38
C ARG A 132 -17.55 -17.41 5.23
N VAL A 133 -16.32 -16.92 5.36
CA VAL A 133 -15.25 -17.15 4.37
C VAL A 133 -14.88 -18.62 4.29
N GLN A 134 -14.88 -19.35 5.41
CA GLN A 134 -14.70 -20.81 5.41
C GLN A 134 -15.77 -21.54 4.59
N LYS A 135 -17.02 -21.03 4.55
CA LYS A 135 -18.09 -21.60 3.72
C LYS A 135 -17.96 -21.23 2.23
N LEU A 136 -17.23 -20.16 1.91
CA LEU A 136 -17.00 -19.72 0.52
C LEU A 136 -15.88 -20.51 -0.17
N ARG A 137 -14.95 -21.10 0.61
CA ARG A 137 -13.96 -22.05 0.10
C ARG A 137 -14.64 -23.40 -0.16
N TYR A 138 -15.06 -23.62 -1.40
CA TYR A 138 -15.23 -24.95 -1.98
C TYR A 138 -13.87 -25.48 -2.43
#